data_AF-A0AAU1X241-F1
#
_entry.id   AF-A0AAU1X241-F1
#
_cell.length_a   1.000
_cell.length_b   1.000
_cell.length_c   1.000
_cell.angle_alpha   90.00
_cell.angle_beta   90.00
_cell.angle_gamma   90.00
#
_symmetry.space_group_name_H-M   'P 1'
#
loop_
_entity.id
_entity.type
_entity.pdbx_description
1 polymer ?
#
loop_
_entity_poly.entity_id
_entity_poly.type
_entity_poly.pdbx_seq_one_letter_code
_entity_poly.pdbx_strand_id
1 'polypeptide(L)'
;MRSRTAATAALFLVVAVAGCGAESDTTSSPTVSKKAVATTPAAEVDCSDTSLSQAEWMKSCSEDDAGTGGDGGPSTNLAFGKSYAWADGLEVTVLDATVFSDWDEYEEPDPKSTEFRVRLKLDNKSKAPVDLSDITILVDGATNGGQSFSSTFEKGSAPLEGRLAPGVSAVKTDDNALERRYGRDVVITVQRTSDDGFDVFPEFAGTIK
;
A
#
# COMPACT_ATOMS: atom_id res chain seq x y z
N MET A 1 -32.26 -36.02 22.04
CA MET A 1 -33.24 -36.86 21.29
C MET A 1 -33.04 -36.63 19.80
N ARG A 2 -33.25 -37.69 18.98
CA ARG A 2 -33.64 -37.73 17.55
C ARG A 2 -33.31 -36.56 16.60
N SER A 3 -32.54 -36.88 15.57
CA SER A 3 -32.08 -36.04 14.46
C SER A 3 -33.01 -35.98 13.23
N ARG A 4 -32.79 -34.96 12.38
CA ARG A 4 -33.16 -34.77 10.95
C ARG A 4 -32.15 -33.77 10.34
N THR A 5 -31.66 -33.73 9.08
CA THR A 5 -31.89 -34.39 7.76
C THR A 5 -33.21 -34.06 7.05
N ALA A 6 -33.24 -33.59 5.78
CA ALA A 6 -32.21 -33.25 4.76
C ALA A 6 -32.72 -32.06 3.88
N ALA A 7 -32.23 -31.66 2.70
CA ALA A 7 -31.34 -32.24 1.67
C ALA A 7 -30.70 -31.15 0.75
N THR A 8 -30.16 -31.55 -0.42
CA THR A 8 -29.46 -30.74 -1.44
C THR A 8 -30.36 -30.09 -2.49
N ALA A 9 -29.83 -29.05 -3.17
CA ALA A 9 -30.18 -28.69 -4.55
C ALA A 9 -28.91 -28.22 -5.28
N ALA A 10 -28.70 -28.67 -6.51
CA ALA A 10 -27.59 -28.26 -7.37
C ALA A 10 -28.12 -27.90 -8.76
N LEU A 11 -27.56 -26.86 -9.39
CA LEU A 11 -27.89 -26.46 -10.75
C LEU A 11 -26.60 -26.30 -11.57
N PHE A 12 -26.48 -27.04 -12.65
CA PHE A 12 -25.54 -26.74 -13.74
C PHE A 12 -26.24 -25.85 -14.77
N LEU A 13 -25.52 -24.89 -15.35
CA LEU A 13 -25.81 -24.37 -16.68
C LEU A 13 -24.49 -24.13 -17.42
N VAL A 14 -24.53 -24.15 -18.76
CA VAL A 14 -23.37 -24.54 -19.60
C VAL A 14 -23.28 -23.68 -20.88
N VAL A 15 -22.07 -23.18 -21.16
CA VAL A 15 -21.54 -22.69 -22.45
C VAL A 15 -22.21 -21.51 -23.16
N ALA A 16 -21.40 -20.49 -23.45
CA ALA A 16 -21.35 -19.84 -24.77
C ALA A 16 -19.96 -19.18 -24.98
N VAL A 17 -19.02 -19.87 -25.64
CA VAL A 17 -17.79 -19.22 -26.16
C VAL A 17 -18.05 -18.82 -27.61
N ALA A 18 -18.19 -17.51 -27.84
CA ALA A 18 -18.36 -16.96 -29.19
C ALA A 18 -16.98 -16.74 -29.85
N GLY A 19 -16.47 -17.79 -30.50
CA GLY A 19 -15.32 -17.65 -31.40
C GLY A 19 -15.78 -17.13 -32.77
N CYS A 20 -15.09 -16.13 -33.31
CA CYS A 20 -15.16 -15.76 -34.72
C CYS A 20 -13.78 -15.32 -35.20
N GLY A 21 -13.20 -16.10 -36.10
CA GLY A 21 -11.97 -15.75 -36.81
C GLY A 21 -12.25 -15.64 -38.31
N ALA A 22 -11.53 -14.75 -38.98
CA ALA A 22 -11.45 -14.68 -40.43
C ALA A 22 -10.01 -14.29 -40.82
N GLU A 23 -9.53 -14.82 -41.93
CA GLU A 23 -8.10 -14.94 -42.22
C GLU A 23 -7.75 -14.33 -43.60
N SER A 24 -6.45 -14.11 -43.83
CA SER A 24 -5.78 -13.87 -45.13
C SER A 24 -6.05 -12.55 -45.91
N ASP A 25 -4.94 -11.82 -46.07
CA ASP A 25 -4.46 -11.16 -47.29
C ASP A 25 -5.25 -10.03 -48.00
N THR A 26 -4.58 -8.86 -48.05
CA THR A 26 -4.31 -8.21 -49.36
C THR A 26 -2.91 -7.58 -49.35
N THR A 27 -2.03 -8.08 -50.21
CA THR A 27 -0.67 -7.54 -50.39
C THR A 27 -0.66 -6.13 -50.98
N SER A 28 -0.02 -5.16 -50.32
CA SER A 28 0.58 -3.98 -50.97
C SER A 28 1.56 -3.22 -50.08
N SER A 29 2.86 -3.42 -50.29
CA SER A 29 3.85 -2.34 -50.21
C SER A 29 4.06 -1.82 -51.64
N PRO A 30 4.11 -0.51 -51.88
CA PRO A 30 5.42 0.15 -51.71
C PRO A 30 5.39 1.66 -51.34
N THR A 31 6.61 2.18 -51.17
CA THR A 31 7.04 3.59 -51.38
C THR A 31 7.30 4.44 -50.13
N VAL A 32 8.56 4.83 -49.97
CA VAL A 32 9.02 5.82 -48.98
C VAL A 32 8.52 7.22 -49.34
N SER A 33 8.02 7.98 -48.36
CA SER A 33 7.87 9.43 -48.47
C SER A 33 8.20 10.13 -47.16
N LYS A 34 9.18 11.04 -47.19
CA LYS A 34 9.55 11.90 -46.05
C LYS A 34 8.77 13.21 -46.11
N LYS A 35 7.82 13.42 -45.20
CA LYS A 35 7.30 14.72 -44.67
C LYS A 35 6.11 14.42 -43.74
N ALA A 36 5.82 15.21 -42.70
CA ALA A 36 6.56 16.34 -42.10
C ALA A 36 6.31 16.34 -40.58
N VAL A 37 6.98 17.21 -39.83
CA VAL A 37 6.69 17.41 -38.40
C VAL A 37 5.27 17.96 -38.24
N ALA A 38 4.42 17.20 -37.56
CA ALA A 38 3.24 17.70 -36.89
C ALA A 38 3.46 17.44 -35.39
N THR A 39 3.55 18.50 -34.60
CA THR A 39 3.65 18.37 -33.14
C THR A 39 2.26 18.02 -32.61
N THR A 40 1.97 16.72 -32.53
CA THR A 40 0.84 16.23 -31.74
C THR A 40 0.99 16.76 -30.30
N PRO A 41 -0.09 17.19 -29.63
CA PRO A 41 -0.06 17.34 -28.18
C PRO A 41 0.49 16.05 -27.55
N ALA A 42 1.22 16.16 -26.45
CA ALA A 42 1.59 14.96 -25.70
C ALA A 42 0.29 14.21 -25.35
N ALA A 43 0.22 12.92 -25.70
CA ALA A 43 -0.89 12.11 -25.26
C ALA A 43 -0.83 12.06 -23.74
N GLU A 44 -1.91 12.49 -23.09
CA GLU A 44 -2.09 12.40 -21.65
C GLU A 44 -2.00 10.91 -21.28
N VAL A 45 -0.94 10.54 -20.56
CA VAL A 45 -0.65 9.14 -20.24
C VAL A 45 -1.60 8.72 -19.14
N ASP A 46 -2.44 7.72 -19.42
CA ASP A 46 -3.33 7.16 -18.42
C ASP A 46 -2.49 6.42 -17.36
N CYS A 47 -2.32 7.06 -16.20
CA CYS A 47 -1.53 6.52 -15.10
C CYS A 47 -2.16 5.29 -14.42
N SER A 48 -3.36 4.88 -14.84
CA SER A 48 -3.99 3.60 -14.49
C SER A 48 -3.74 2.48 -15.52
N ASP A 49 -3.10 2.77 -16.67
CA ASP A 49 -2.80 1.78 -17.69
C ASP A 49 -1.67 0.82 -17.25
N THR A 50 -2.10 -0.35 -16.77
CA THR A 50 -1.24 -1.47 -16.36
C THR A 50 -0.35 -2.05 -17.47
N SER A 51 -0.49 -1.62 -18.73
CA SER A 51 0.40 -2.02 -19.84
C SER A 51 1.65 -1.13 -19.98
N LEU A 52 1.72 0.00 -19.29
CA LEU A 52 2.88 0.89 -19.27
C LEU A 52 4.09 0.21 -18.62
N SER A 53 5.30 0.47 -19.14
CA SER A 53 6.52 0.07 -18.43
C SER A 53 6.75 0.97 -17.21
N GLN A 54 7.30 0.41 -16.13
CA GLN A 54 7.58 1.15 -14.88
C GLN A 54 8.40 2.44 -15.13
N ALA A 55 9.34 2.40 -16.09
CA ALA A 55 10.17 3.55 -16.44
C ALA A 55 9.45 4.63 -17.27
N GLU A 56 8.39 4.27 -17.99
CA GLU A 56 7.52 5.25 -18.67
C GLU A 56 6.48 5.81 -17.71
N TRP A 57 5.91 4.98 -16.83
CA TRP A 57 5.02 5.41 -15.75
C TRP A 57 5.72 6.43 -14.83
N MET A 58 6.91 6.10 -14.28
CA MET A 58 7.69 7.05 -13.45
C MET A 58 8.16 8.32 -14.20
N LYS A 59 8.10 8.34 -15.53
CA LYS A 59 8.49 9.50 -16.35
C LYS A 59 7.31 10.40 -16.70
N SER A 60 6.10 9.86 -16.71
CA SER A 60 4.88 10.57 -17.16
C SER A 60 3.80 10.72 -16.09
N CYS A 61 3.91 10.00 -14.97
CA CYS A 61 2.95 9.99 -13.86
C CYS A 61 3.54 10.45 -12.52
N SER A 62 4.86 10.48 -12.39
CA SER A 62 5.53 11.11 -11.26
C SER A 62 5.70 12.61 -11.51
N GLU A 63 4.65 13.39 -11.23
CA GLU A 63 4.85 14.79 -10.83
C GLU A 63 5.53 14.81 -9.44
N ASP A 64 6.33 15.84 -9.14
CA ASP A 64 7.28 15.85 -8.01
C ASP A 64 6.65 15.77 -6.59
N ASP A 65 5.31 15.74 -6.47
CA ASP A 65 4.54 15.59 -5.22
C ASP A 65 3.50 14.43 -5.28
N ALA A 66 3.59 13.53 -6.28
CA ALA A 66 2.67 12.40 -6.43
C ALA A 66 2.91 11.30 -5.37
N GLY A 67 2.12 11.33 -4.29
CA GLY A 67 2.19 10.37 -3.18
C GLY A 67 2.06 8.90 -3.59
N THR A 68 2.76 8.01 -2.90
CA THR A 68 3.14 6.69 -3.41
C THR A 68 2.06 5.60 -3.34
N GLY A 69 0.94 5.85 -2.65
CA GLY A 69 -0.09 4.81 -2.44
C GLY A 69 -1.41 5.27 -1.81
N GLY A 70 -1.90 6.49 -2.06
CA GLY A 70 -3.18 6.95 -1.49
C GLY A 70 -3.80 8.19 -2.12
N ASP A 71 -4.85 7.97 -2.93
CA ASP A 71 -5.91 8.94 -3.35
C ASP A 71 -5.50 10.35 -3.84
N GLY A 72 -4.24 10.58 -4.20
CA GLY A 72 -3.77 11.85 -4.75
C GLY A 72 -3.73 13.01 -3.73
N GLY A 73 -3.68 12.70 -2.43
CA GLY A 73 -3.42 13.71 -1.40
C GLY A 73 -1.98 14.26 -1.48
N PRO A 74 -1.73 15.53 -1.10
CA PRO A 74 -0.38 16.08 -1.08
C PRO A 74 0.49 15.36 -0.04
N SER A 75 1.68 14.91 -0.44
CA SER A 75 2.61 14.21 0.45
C SER A 75 3.02 15.08 1.65
N THR A 76 3.11 14.46 2.82
CA THR A 76 3.68 15.13 4.01
C THR A 76 5.19 14.91 4.15
N ASN A 77 5.76 13.92 3.45
CA ASN A 77 7.18 13.53 3.43
C ASN A 77 7.92 13.70 4.78
N LEU A 78 7.35 13.13 5.85
CA LEU A 78 7.84 13.35 7.21
C LEU A 78 8.95 12.36 7.57
N ALA A 79 10.12 12.85 7.96
CA ALA A 79 11.17 11.97 8.46
C ALA A 79 10.70 11.17 9.71
N PHE A 80 11.13 9.91 9.86
CA PHE A 80 10.91 9.14 11.08
C PHE A 80 11.33 9.93 12.34
N GLY A 81 10.52 9.83 13.40
CA GLY A 81 10.64 10.63 14.62
C GLY A 81 10.00 12.02 14.54
N LYS A 82 9.35 12.39 13.43
CA LYS A 82 8.43 13.54 13.35
C LYS A 82 6.99 13.09 13.63
N SER A 83 6.18 14.00 14.16
CA SER A 83 4.74 13.80 14.37
C SER A 83 3.91 14.42 13.25
N TYR A 84 2.79 13.79 12.91
CA TYR A 84 1.65 14.41 12.25
C TYR A 84 0.47 14.48 13.23
N ALA A 85 -0.29 15.57 13.23
CA ALA A 85 -1.46 15.74 14.08
C ALA A 85 -2.72 16.07 13.23
N TRP A 86 -3.75 15.24 13.38
CA TRP A 86 -5.06 15.47 12.77
C TRP A 86 -5.83 16.56 13.52
N ALA A 87 -6.82 17.17 12.85
CA ALA A 87 -7.56 18.32 13.36
C ALA A 87 -8.40 18.03 14.63
N ASP A 88 -8.72 16.75 14.91
CA ASP A 88 -9.42 16.31 16.11
C ASP A 88 -8.52 16.27 17.36
N GLY A 89 -7.21 16.25 17.18
CA GLY A 89 -6.20 16.13 18.23
C GLY A 89 -5.61 14.73 18.41
N LEU A 90 -5.85 13.77 17.51
CA LEU A 90 -4.97 12.59 17.43
C LEU A 90 -3.63 13.00 16.82
N GLU A 91 -2.52 12.51 17.38
CA GLU A 91 -1.18 12.66 16.82
C GLU A 91 -0.51 11.29 16.64
N VAL A 92 0.17 11.10 15.51
CA VAL A 92 0.98 9.92 15.19
C VAL A 92 2.44 10.29 14.96
N THR A 93 3.36 9.47 15.49
CA THR A 93 4.80 9.50 15.17
C THR A 93 5.22 8.11 14.70
N VAL A 94 5.69 7.97 13.47
CA VAL A 94 6.47 6.78 13.08
C VAL A 94 7.85 6.89 13.74
N LEU A 95 8.15 6.03 14.71
CA LEU A 95 9.39 6.11 15.51
C LEU A 95 10.58 5.53 14.75
N ASP A 96 10.44 4.29 14.30
CA ASP A 96 11.42 3.55 13.52
C ASP A 96 10.78 2.34 12.81
N ALA A 97 11.52 1.82 11.83
CA ALA A 97 11.37 0.49 11.27
C ALA A 97 12.67 -0.28 11.52
N THR A 98 12.60 -1.45 12.15
CA THR A 98 13.77 -2.23 12.59
C THR A 98 13.63 -3.68 12.15
N VAL A 99 14.68 -4.29 11.60
CA VAL A 99 14.68 -5.69 11.16
C VAL A 99 14.35 -6.61 12.33
N PHE A 100 13.33 -7.47 12.14
CA PHE A 100 12.98 -8.46 13.14
C PHE A 100 14.00 -9.61 13.11
N SER A 101 14.39 -10.07 14.30
CA SER A 101 15.47 -11.04 14.48
C SER A 101 15.37 -11.89 15.75
N ASP A 102 14.34 -11.65 16.59
CA ASP A 102 14.07 -12.40 17.82
C ASP A 102 12.94 -13.40 17.59
N TRP A 103 13.15 -14.28 16.60
CA TRP A 103 12.22 -15.33 16.16
C TRP A 103 11.93 -16.36 17.27
N ASP A 104 10.70 -16.88 17.34
CA ASP A 104 10.36 -17.99 18.21
C ASP A 104 10.91 -19.35 17.69
N GLU A 105 10.36 -20.49 18.10
CA GLU A 105 10.80 -21.82 17.63
C GLU A 105 9.99 -22.40 16.45
N TYR A 106 9.00 -21.65 15.95
CA TYR A 106 8.08 -22.04 14.87
C TYR A 106 8.06 -21.04 13.69
N GLU A 107 8.48 -19.78 13.91
CA GLU A 107 8.77 -18.76 12.90
C GLU A 107 10.08 -19.08 12.14
N GLU A 108 10.07 -19.05 10.80
CA GLU A 108 11.28 -19.16 9.97
C GLU A 108 11.36 -17.94 9.02
N PRO A 109 12.46 -17.14 9.04
CA PRO A 109 12.56 -15.91 8.24
C PRO A 109 12.73 -16.18 6.74
N ASP A 110 12.05 -15.42 5.89
CA ASP A 110 12.17 -15.55 4.44
C ASP A 110 13.55 -15.03 3.96
N PRO A 111 14.39 -15.89 3.34
CA PRO A 111 15.69 -15.47 2.80
C PRO A 111 15.60 -14.47 1.63
N LYS A 112 14.40 -14.20 1.09
CA LYS A 112 14.17 -13.17 0.06
C LYS A 112 13.68 -11.83 0.62
N SER A 113 13.15 -11.78 1.85
CA SER A 113 12.50 -10.58 2.40
C SER A 113 13.26 -9.95 3.55
N THR A 114 13.25 -8.63 3.62
CA THR A 114 13.58 -7.89 4.84
C THR A 114 12.31 -7.89 5.67
N GLU A 115 12.30 -8.63 6.77
CA GLU A 115 11.20 -8.65 7.72
C GLU A 115 11.51 -7.68 8.85
N PHE A 116 10.56 -6.81 9.18
CA PHE A 116 10.78 -5.67 10.05
C PHE A 116 9.52 -5.27 10.80
N ARG A 117 9.72 -4.74 12.00
CA ARG A 117 8.67 -4.15 12.82
C ARG A 117 8.74 -2.64 12.71
N VAL A 118 7.63 -2.02 12.31
CA VAL A 118 7.37 -0.59 12.44
C VAL A 118 6.91 -0.33 13.86
N ARG A 119 7.36 0.77 14.48
CA ARG A 119 6.85 1.24 15.77
C ARG A 119 6.18 2.60 15.62
N LEU A 120 4.90 2.67 15.97
CA LEU A 120 4.12 3.89 15.93
C LEU A 120 3.84 4.37 17.35
N LYS A 121 4.09 5.64 17.62
CA LYS A 121 3.57 6.32 18.82
C LYS A 121 2.27 7.03 18.44
N LEU A 122 1.25 6.87 19.26
CA LEU A 122 -0.05 7.51 19.12
C LEU A 122 -0.35 8.29 20.40
N ASP A 123 -0.69 9.57 20.28
CA ASP A 123 -1.07 10.44 21.39
C ASP A 123 -2.49 10.96 21.15
N ASN A 124 -3.45 10.50 21.93
CA ASN A 124 -4.81 11.02 21.86
C ASN A 124 -4.92 12.30 22.68
N LYS A 125 -4.74 13.46 22.04
CA LYS A 125 -4.91 14.80 22.63
C LYS A 125 -6.33 15.35 22.40
N SER A 126 -7.22 14.55 21.80
CA SER A 126 -8.63 14.87 21.61
C SER A 126 -9.44 14.79 22.91
N LYS A 127 -10.76 14.95 22.81
CA LYS A 127 -11.71 14.79 23.92
C LYS A 127 -12.49 13.47 23.89
N ALA A 128 -12.28 12.64 22.87
CA ALA A 128 -12.98 11.38 22.65
C ALA A 128 -12.00 10.19 22.72
N PRO A 129 -12.44 8.97 23.09
CA PRO A 129 -11.62 7.78 22.87
C PRO A 129 -11.46 7.54 21.36
N VAL A 130 -10.26 7.15 20.93
CA VAL A 130 -9.97 6.75 19.55
C VAL A 130 -9.92 5.23 19.51
N ASP A 131 -10.57 4.59 18.53
CA ASP A 131 -10.36 3.17 18.25
C ASP A 131 -9.09 3.01 17.41
N LEU A 132 -8.25 2.04 17.77
CA LEU A 132 -6.94 1.88 17.12
C LEU A 132 -7.01 1.00 15.89
N SER A 133 -8.07 0.20 15.73
CA SER A 133 -8.34 -0.56 14.52
C SER A 133 -8.88 0.30 13.36
N ASP A 134 -9.15 1.58 13.63
CA ASP A 134 -9.42 2.61 12.60
C ASP A 134 -8.10 3.09 11.92
N ILE A 135 -6.94 2.73 12.50
CA ILE A 135 -5.60 3.10 12.03
C ILE A 135 -4.94 1.89 11.38
N THR A 136 -4.45 2.07 10.15
CA THR A 136 -3.63 1.09 9.42
C THR A 136 -2.39 1.78 8.84
N ILE A 137 -1.41 1.01 8.38
CA ILE A 137 -0.32 1.54 7.55
C ILE A 137 -0.24 0.80 6.22
N LEU A 138 0.23 1.52 5.20
CA LEU A 138 0.87 0.95 4.03
C LEU A 138 2.37 1.25 4.12
N VAL A 139 3.21 0.31 3.68
CA VAL A 139 4.66 0.52 3.60
C VAL A 139 5.16 0.13 2.22
N ASP A 140 5.77 1.10 1.54
CA ASP A 140 6.22 1.00 0.16
C ASP A 140 7.73 1.31 0.04
N GLY A 141 8.43 0.56 -0.81
CA GLY A 141 9.88 0.67 -1.00
C GLY A 141 10.29 1.94 -1.73
N ALA A 142 10.92 2.88 -1.03
CA ALA A 142 11.34 4.17 -1.58
C ALA A 142 12.56 4.07 -2.50
N THR A 143 13.31 2.96 -2.50
CA THR A 143 14.49 2.79 -3.37
C THR A 143 14.12 2.33 -4.80
N ASN A 144 13.32 1.26 -4.93
CA ASN A 144 12.99 0.63 -6.23
C ASN A 144 11.47 0.39 -6.43
N GLY A 145 10.62 1.08 -5.66
CA GLY A 145 9.18 0.81 -5.56
C GLY A 145 8.88 -0.48 -4.80
N GLY A 146 7.65 -0.97 -4.94
CA GLY A 146 7.20 -2.26 -4.40
C GLY A 146 6.63 -2.18 -2.98
N GLN A 147 5.42 -2.69 -2.81
CA GLN A 147 4.73 -2.71 -1.53
C GLN A 147 5.23 -3.86 -0.64
N SER A 148 5.27 -3.63 0.66
CA SER A 148 5.44 -4.69 1.65
C SER A 148 4.18 -5.55 1.79
N PHE A 149 4.32 -6.73 2.40
CA PHE A 149 3.21 -7.54 2.86
C PHE A 149 3.20 -7.61 4.39
N SER A 150 2.02 -7.63 4.99
CA SER A 150 1.85 -7.82 6.43
C SER A 150 2.43 -9.18 6.85
N SER A 151 3.18 -9.18 7.94
CA SER A 151 3.67 -10.36 8.64
C SER A 151 3.10 -10.35 10.07
N THR A 152 3.59 -11.21 10.96
CA THR A 152 3.25 -11.22 12.39
C THR A 152 4.39 -11.88 13.13
N PHE A 153 4.93 -11.21 14.15
CA PHE A 153 6.00 -11.77 15.00
C PHE A 153 5.56 -11.75 16.47
N GLU A 154 5.53 -12.90 17.16
CA GLU A 154 4.92 -12.96 18.51
C GLU A 154 5.66 -12.07 19.53
N LYS A 155 7.00 -12.15 19.55
CA LYS A 155 7.79 -11.54 20.64
C LYS A 155 7.75 -10.02 20.59
N GLY A 156 7.24 -9.40 21.66
CA GLY A 156 7.20 -7.94 21.80
C GLY A 156 6.19 -7.22 20.90
N SER A 157 5.20 -7.95 20.36
CA SER A 157 4.10 -7.34 19.60
C SER A 157 3.17 -6.52 20.50
N ALA A 158 2.63 -5.44 19.93
CA ALA A 158 1.58 -4.60 20.48
C ALA A 158 0.76 -4.01 19.32
N PRO A 159 -0.12 -4.78 18.67
CA PRO A 159 -0.75 -4.40 17.39
C PRO A 159 -1.69 -3.19 17.50
N LEU A 160 -2.14 -2.66 16.36
CA LEU A 160 -3.10 -1.53 16.24
C LEU A 160 -4.55 -1.95 16.63
N GLU A 161 -4.72 -2.36 17.88
CA GLU A 161 -5.98 -2.84 18.46
C GLU A 161 -6.39 -2.09 19.74
N GLY A 162 -7.69 -2.15 20.05
CA GLY A 162 -8.28 -1.58 21.27
C GLY A 162 -8.41 -0.06 21.21
N ARG A 163 -8.76 0.56 22.35
CA ARG A 163 -9.11 1.99 22.41
C ARG A 163 -8.12 2.82 23.20
N LEU A 164 -7.69 3.95 22.63
CA LEU A 164 -6.82 4.92 23.28
C LEU A 164 -7.67 6.04 23.90
N ALA A 165 -7.68 6.12 25.23
CA ALA A 165 -8.49 7.10 25.97
C ALA A 165 -7.96 8.55 25.83
N PRO A 166 -8.80 9.58 26.04
CA PRO A 166 -8.37 10.99 26.01
C PRO A 166 -7.20 11.27 26.96
N GLY A 167 -6.18 11.98 26.47
CA GLY A 167 -4.98 12.33 27.20
C GLY A 167 -3.96 11.18 27.37
N VAL A 168 -4.18 10.03 26.74
CA VAL A 168 -3.29 8.86 26.83
C VAL A 168 -2.44 8.73 25.57
N SER A 169 -1.17 8.35 25.77
CA SER A 169 -0.23 7.97 24.72
C SER A 169 0.02 6.46 24.75
N ALA A 170 0.17 5.84 23.59
CA ALA A 170 0.60 4.45 23.45
C ALA A 170 1.72 4.33 22.41
N VAL A 171 2.53 3.28 22.51
CA VAL A 171 3.36 2.80 21.40
C VAL A 171 2.78 1.47 20.95
N LYS A 172 2.49 1.36 19.66
CA LYS A 172 2.00 0.16 18.98
C LYS A 172 3.00 -0.28 17.91
N THR A 173 2.83 -1.49 17.40
CA THR A 173 3.71 -2.15 16.43
C THR A 173 2.92 -2.60 15.23
N ASP A 174 3.55 -2.59 14.06
CA ASP A 174 2.99 -3.16 12.84
C ASP A 174 4.08 -3.97 12.12
N ASP A 175 3.76 -5.21 11.75
CA ASP A 175 4.74 -6.22 11.34
C ASP A 175 4.70 -6.42 9.83
N ASN A 176 5.84 -6.19 9.18
CA ASN A 176 5.91 -6.01 7.73
C ASN A 176 7.08 -6.78 7.12
N ALA A 177 6.95 -7.14 5.85
CA ALA A 177 7.96 -7.82 5.07
C ALA A 177 8.08 -7.20 3.68
N LEU A 178 9.28 -6.78 3.29
CA LEU A 178 9.55 -6.16 1.99
C LEU A 178 10.64 -6.97 1.28
N GLU A 179 10.39 -7.43 0.05
CA GLU A 179 11.40 -8.20 -0.70
C GLU A 179 12.72 -7.42 -0.84
N ARG A 180 13.86 -8.06 -0.58
CA ARG A 180 15.20 -7.44 -0.53
C ARG A 180 15.62 -6.75 -1.83
N ARG A 181 14.94 -7.04 -2.96
CA ARG A 181 15.11 -6.34 -4.25
C ARG A 181 14.63 -4.88 -4.22
N TYR A 182 13.73 -4.53 -3.30
CA TYR A 182 13.12 -3.20 -3.21
C TYR A 182 13.93 -2.18 -2.39
N GLY A 183 14.98 -2.65 -1.71
CA GLY A 183 15.90 -1.81 -0.93
C GLY A 183 15.62 -1.89 0.57
N ARG A 184 15.87 -0.76 1.26
CA ARG A 184 15.64 -0.58 2.70
C ARG A 184 15.06 0.78 3.06
N ASP A 185 15.11 1.75 2.15
CA ASP A 185 14.40 3.01 2.31
C ASP A 185 12.91 2.77 2.00
N VAL A 186 12.04 3.37 2.79
CA VAL A 186 10.58 3.15 2.75
C VAL A 186 9.82 4.45 2.98
N VAL A 187 8.65 4.53 2.36
CA VAL A 187 7.57 5.44 2.75
C VAL A 187 6.56 4.63 3.56
N ILE A 188 6.12 5.17 4.69
CA ILE A 188 5.08 4.62 5.56
C ILE A 188 3.89 5.58 5.54
N THR A 189 2.81 5.17 4.89
CA THR A 189 1.58 5.96 4.78
C THR A 189 0.62 5.52 5.88
N VAL A 190 0.36 6.39 6.85
CA VAL A 190 -0.58 6.08 7.94
C VAL A 190 -2.00 6.42 7.47
N GLN A 191 -2.82 5.40 7.29
CA GLN A 191 -4.23 5.56 6.94
C GLN A 191 -5.08 5.63 8.22
N ARG A 192 -6.15 6.42 8.15
CA ARG A 192 -7.18 6.52 9.18
C ARG A 192 -8.54 6.51 8.50
N THR A 193 -9.39 5.56 8.89
CA THR A 193 -10.79 5.52 8.47
C THR A 193 -11.64 6.13 9.58
N SER A 194 -12.29 7.27 9.36
CA SER A 194 -13.18 7.89 10.35
C SER A 194 -14.64 7.87 9.86
N ASP A 195 -15.60 7.96 10.78
CA ASP A 195 -17.02 8.14 10.44
C ASP A 195 -17.27 9.48 9.69
N ASP A 196 -16.36 10.46 9.83
CA ASP A 196 -16.42 11.77 9.17
C ASP A 196 -15.74 11.76 7.78
N GLY A 197 -14.81 10.82 7.51
CA GLY A 197 -14.20 10.60 6.18
C GLY A 197 -12.76 10.07 6.20
N PHE A 198 -12.03 10.38 5.13
CA PHE A 198 -10.59 10.10 4.98
C PHE A 198 -9.80 11.39 5.19
N ASP A 199 -9.46 11.68 6.44
CA ASP A 199 -8.97 12.98 6.94
C ASP A 199 -7.47 13.25 6.68
N VAL A 200 -6.98 12.96 5.47
CA VAL A 200 -5.56 12.97 5.04
C VAL A 200 -4.71 11.84 5.65
N PHE A 201 -3.92 11.20 4.78
CA PHE A 201 -2.99 10.13 5.13
C PHE A 201 -1.55 10.67 5.16
N PRO A 202 -0.93 10.89 6.33
CA PRO A 202 0.46 11.34 6.40
C PRO A 202 1.45 10.24 5.96
N GLU A 203 2.30 10.59 5.00
CA GLU A 203 3.44 9.81 4.54
C GLU A 203 4.70 10.13 5.38
N PHE A 204 5.38 9.08 5.83
CA PHE A 204 6.62 9.15 6.60
C PHE A 204 7.78 8.44 5.89
N ALA A 205 8.85 9.16 5.58
CA ALA A 205 10.04 8.61 4.92
C ALA A 205 11.12 8.19 5.94
N GLY A 206 11.77 7.04 5.69
CA GLY A 206 12.87 6.56 6.51
C GLY A 206 13.55 5.30 5.96
N THR A 207 14.41 4.68 6.77
CA THR A 207 15.19 3.49 6.39
C THR A 207 15.01 2.40 7.44
N ILE A 208 14.76 1.17 7.00
CA ILE A 208 14.73 -0.03 7.82
C ILE A 208 16.15 -0.31 8.34
N LYS A 209 16.30 -0.44 9.66
CA LYS A 209 17.59 -0.64 10.35
C LYS A 209 17.82 -2.12 10.68
#